data_AF-A0A2M8CNL3-F1
#
_entry.id   AF-A0A2M8CNL3-F1
#
_cell.length_a   1.000
_cell.length_b   1.000
_cell.length_c   1.000
_cell.angle_alpha   90.00
_cell.angle_beta   90.00
_cell.angle_gamma   90.00
#
_symmetry.space_group_name_H-M   'P 1'
#
loop_
_entity.id
_entity.type
_entity.pdbx_description
1 polymer ?
#
loop_
_entity_poly.entity_id
_entity_poly.type
_entity_poly.pdbx_seq_one_letter_code
_entity_poly.pdbx_strand_id
1 'polypeptide(L)'
;MFSYKTLPLDQILPGDCREILACLPEKSVDLVFADPPYNLQLQGELYRSNLSKVAAVSDDWDKFASFTEYDDQFFDFKKGVSGCDCLVSSVRARTGLYRHGV
;
A
#
# COMPACT_ATOMS: atom_id res chain seq x y z
N MET A 1 12.91 -18.77 -1.37
CA MET A 1 11.92 -18.09 -0.53
C MET A 1 12.63 -17.65 0.73
N PHE A 2 12.70 -16.35 0.99
CA PHE A 2 13.29 -15.80 2.20
C PHE A 2 12.27 -15.93 3.34
N SER A 3 12.71 -16.19 4.57
CA SER A 3 11.84 -16.25 5.75
C SER A 3 12.61 -15.67 6.93
N TYR A 4 12.01 -14.72 7.63
CA TYR A 4 12.63 -14.03 8.74
C TYR A 4 12.50 -14.89 10.02
N LYS A 5 13.59 -15.57 10.42
CA LYS A 5 13.64 -16.30 11.70
C LYS A 5 13.56 -15.38 12.93
N THR A 6 13.99 -14.13 12.77
CA THR A 6 13.98 -13.08 13.79
C THR A 6 13.36 -11.83 13.18
N LEU A 7 12.52 -11.13 13.94
CA LEU A 7 11.82 -9.96 13.43
C LEU A 7 12.80 -8.84 13.07
N PRO A 8 12.71 -8.27 11.86
CA PRO A 8 13.52 -7.12 11.45
C PRO A 8 12.97 -5.83 12.08
N LEU A 9 13.17 -5.67 13.39
CA LEU A 9 12.71 -4.50 14.16
C LEU A 9 13.44 -3.23 13.72
N ASP A 10 12.71 -2.11 13.68
CA ASP A 10 13.21 -0.78 13.30
C ASP A 10 13.80 -0.72 11.87
N GLN A 11 13.33 -1.59 10.97
CA GLN A 11 13.80 -1.64 9.58
C GLN A 11 12.73 -1.26 8.57
N ILE A 12 13.19 -0.68 7.46
CA ILE A 12 12.38 -0.48 6.26
C ILE A 12 12.67 -1.66 5.32
N LEU A 13 11.62 -2.42 4.98
CA LEU A 13 11.72 -3.56 4.07
C LEU A 13 11.24 -3.13 2.67
N PRO A 14 12.15 -2.92 1.69
CA PRO A 14 11.75 -2.56 0.33
C PRO A 14 11.25 -3.79 -0.44
N GLY A 15 10.12 -3.67 -1.13
CA GLY A 15 9.57 -4.71 -2.00
C GLY A 15 8.04 -4.69 -2.04
N ASP A 16 7.45 -5.74 -2.63
CA ASP A 16 6.01 -5.98 -2.58
C ASP A 16 5.61 -6.39 -1.16
N CYS A 17 4.66 -5.67 -0.56
CA CYS A 17 4.24 -5.92 0.81
C CYS A 17 3.61 -7.31 0.99
N ARG A 18 2.94 -7.87 -0.02
CA ARG A 18 2.31 -9.20 0.04
C ARG A 18 3.37 -10.30 0.16
N GLU A 19 4.46 -10.15 -0.57
CA GLU A 19 5.59 -11.08 -0.51
C GLU A 19 6.33 -10.96 0.82
N ILE A 20 6.59 -9.72 1.28
CA ILE A 20 7.31 -9.46 2.52
C ILE A 20 6.52 -9.95 3.74
N LEU A 21 5.22 -9.64 3.81
CA LEU A 21 4.35 -10.07 4.91
C LEU A 21 4.31 -11.60 5.02
N ALA A 22 4.29 -12.31 3.89
CA ALA A 22 4.35 -13.78 3.87
C ALA A 22 5.68 -14.36 4.38
N CYS A 23 6.74 -13.55 4.46
CA CYS A 23 8.04 -13.97 4.98
C CYS A 23 8.20 -13.74 6.49
N LEU A 24 7.30 -12.98 7.13
CA LEU A 24 7.33 -12.72 8.57
C LEU A 24 6.72 -13.90 9.34
N PRO A 25 7.15 -14.14 10.59
CA PRO A 25 6.50 -15.12 11.45
C PRO A 25 5.02 -14.80 11.66
N GLU A 26 4.17 -15.83 11.75
CA GLU A 26 2.75 -15.63 12.08
C GLU A 26 2.60 -15.00 13.49
N LYS A 27 1.54 -14.21 13.68
CA LYS A 27 1.19 -13.57 14.96
C LYS A 27 2.33 -12.78 15.59
N SER A 28 3.09 -12.10 14.74
CA SER A 28 4.29 -11.35 15.15
C SER A 28 4.14 -9.83 15.07
N VAL A 29 2.96 -9.36 14.65
CA VAL A 29 2.66 -7.94 14.49
C VAL A 29 1.37 -7.63 15.24
N ASP A 30 1.48 -6.73 16.23
CA ASP A 30 0.35 -6.31 17.06
C ASP A 30 -0.56 -5.30 16.35
N LEU A 31 -0.01 -4.51 15.42
CA LEU A 31 -0.74 -3.44 14.75
C LEU A 31 -0.26 -3.26 13.31
N VAL A 32 -1.16 -3.45 12.35
CA VAL A 32 -0.93 -3.12 10.95
C VAL A 32 -1.71 -1.88 10.58
N PHE A 33 -0.94 -0.86 10.25
CA PHE A 33 -1.38 0.30 9.51
C PHE A 33 -1.45 -0.10 8.01
N ALA A 34 -2.48 0.30 7.21
CA ALA A 34 -2.57 0.11 5.74
C ALA A 34 -3.25 1.31 5.03
N ASP A 35 -2.61 1.90 4.01
CA ASP A 35 -3.10 2.96 3.09
C ASP A 35 -2.88 2.44 1.66
N PRO A 36 -3.72 1.48 1.21
CA PRO A 36 -3.59 0.87 -0.11
C PRO A 36 -3.95 1.87 -1.22
N PRO A 37 -3.61 1.59 -2.48
CA PRO A 37 -4.15 2.35 -3.60
C PRO A 37 -5.69 2.35 -3.53
N TYR A 38 -6.31 3.47 -3.87
CA TYR A 38 -7.76 3.67 -3.74
C TYR A 38 -8.49 3.47 -5.06
N ASN A 39 -7.76 3.26 -6.16
CA ASN A 39 -8.32 3.13 -7.50
C ASN A 39 -9.22 4.34 -7.80
N LEU A 40 -8.68 5.55 -7.64
CA LEU A 40 -9.47 6.78 -7.69
C LEU A 40 -10.09 7.06 -9.07
N GLN A 41 -9.60 6.41 -10.13
CA GLN A 41 -10.12 6.43 -11.51
C GLN A 41 -10.69 7.79 -11.94
N LEU A 42 -9.99 8.88 -11.62
CA LEU A 42 -10.51 10.22 -11.87
C LEU A 42 -10.69 10.45 -13.37
N GLN A 43 -11.93 10.47 -13.84
CA GLN A 43 -12.26 10.72 -15.23
C GLN A 43 -12.28 12.24 -15.48
N GLY A 44 -11.30 12.71 -16.25
CA GLY A 44 -11.20 14.10 -16.67
C GLY A 44 -10.45 15.01 -15.71
N GLU A 45 -10.45 16.30 -16.03
CA GLU A 45 -9.75 17.32 -15.24
C GLU A 45 -10.67 17.89 -14.16
N LEU A 46 -10.20 17.87 -12.92
CA LEU A 46 -10.87 18.53 -11.81
C LEU A 46 -10.32 19.95 -11.66
N TYR A 47 -11.23 20.91 -11.46
CA TYR A 47 -10.91 22.32 -11.20
C TYR A 47 -11.41 22.73 -9.83
N ARG A 48 -10.62 23.54 -9.12
CA ARG A 48 -11.03 24.18 -7.86
C ARG A 48 -11.95 25.36 -8.15
N SER A 49 -12.64 25.86 -7.12
CA SER A 49 -13.53 27.04 -7.21
C SER A 49 -12.83 28.31 -7.70
N ASN A 50 -11.52 28.41 -7.55
CA ASN A 50 -10.68 29.48 -8.09
C ASN A 50 -10.19 29.22 -9.52
N LEU A 51 -10.78 28.24 -10.23
CA LEU A 51 -10.41 27.79 -11.58
C LEU A 51 -8.98 27.22 -11.72
N SER A 52 -8.29 26.95 -10.61
CA SER A 52 -7.01 26.22 -10.66
C SER A 52 -7.22 24.72 -10.86
N LYS A 53 -6.39 24.09 -11.69
CA LYS A 53 -6.44 22.64 -11.92
C LYS A 53 -5.99 21.86 -10.67
N VAL A 54 -6.71 20.79 -10.37
CA VAL A 54 -6.37 19.86 -9.29
C VAL A 54 -5.25 18.93 -9.77
N ALA A 55 -4.22 18.76 -8.93
CA ALA A 55 -3.19 17.75 -9.14
C ALA A 55 -3.76 16.39 -8.73
N ALA A 56 -4.43 15.73 -9.66
CA ALA A 56 -4.93 14.37 -9.48
C ALA A 56 -3.77 13.39 -9.32
N VAL A 57 -3.98 12.35 -8.50
CA VAL A 57 -3.09 11.18 -8.47
C VAL A 57 -3.20 10.51 -9.83
N SER A 58 -2.08 10.45 -10.55
CA SER A 58 -2.00 9.90 -11.92
C SER A 58 -0.85 8.91 -12.07
N ASP A 59 -0.21 8.57 -10.95
CA ASP A 59 0.85 7.59 -10.87
C ASP A 59 0.33 6.18 -11.19
N ASP A 60 1.20 5.33 -11.73
CA ASP A 60 0.80 3.99 -12.19
C ASP A 60 0.48 3.03 -11.05
N TRP A 61 0.90 3.34 -9.81
CA TRP A 61 0.60 2.53 -8.64
C TRP A 61 -0.89 2.59 -8.21
N ASP A 62 -1.66 3.58 -8.68
CA ASP A 62 -3.10 3.72 -8.40
C ASP A 62 -3.98 3.42 -9.63
N LYS A 63 -3.42 2.72 -10.64
CA LYS A 63 -4.14 2.35 -11.87
C LYS A 63 -4.39 0.85 -11.90
N PHE A 64 -5.63 0.49 -12.18
CA PHE A 64 -6.08 -0.90 -12.29
C PHE A 64 -6.81 -1.08 -13.61
N ALA A 65 -6.62 -2.22 -14.27
CA ALA A 65 -7.28 -2.52 -15.54
C ALA A 65 -8.76 -2.87 -15.36
N SER A 66 -9.15 -3.32 -14.16
CA SER A 66 -10.54 -3.64 -13.82
C SER A 66 -10.80 -3.60 -12.31
N PHE A 67 -12.07 -3.52 -11.92
CA PHE A 67 -12.46 -3.67 -10.52
C PHE A 67 -12.09 -5.05 -9.96
N THR A 68 -12.13 -6.10 -10.77
CA THR A 68 -11.71 -7.46 -10.36
C THR A 68 -10.23 -7.50 -9.98
N GLU A 69 -9.36 -6.88 -10.78
CA GLU A 69 -7.94 -6.81 -10.47
C GLU A 69 -7.68 -6.06 -9.16
N TYR A 70 -8.40 -4.96 -8.93
CA TYR A 70 -8.33 -4.23 -7.67
C TYR A 70 -8.76 -5.08 -6.47
N ASP A 71 -9.90 -5.78 -6.60
CA ASP A 71 -10.44 -6.65 -5.56
C ASP A 71 -9.49 -7.81 -5.25
N ASP A 72 -8.88 -8.43 -6.26
CA ASP A 72 -7.92 -9.52 -6.10
C ASP A 72 -6.66 -9.06 -5.35
N GLN A 73 -6.11 -7.90 -5.73
CA GLN A 73 -4.95 -7.31 -5.03
C GLN A 73 -5.27 -6.98 -3.57
N PHE A 74 -6.46 -6.43 -3.31
CA PHE A 74 -6.91 -6.13 -1.95
C PHE A 74 -7.14 -7.40 -1.13
N PHE A 75 -7.69 -8.45 -1.73
CA PHE A 75 -7.94 -9.73 -1.08
C PHE A 75 -6.62 -10.43 -0.69
N ASP A 76 -5.61 -10.40 -1.56
CA ASP A 76 -4.29 -10.96 -1.25
C ASP A 76 -3.57 -10.17 -0.15
N PHE A 77 -3.69 -8.85 -0.14
CA PHE A 77 -3.20 -8.03 0.97
C PHE A 77 -3.87 -8.42 2.29
N LYS A 78 -5.20 -8.57 2.30
CA LYS A 78 -5.98 -9.00 3.47
C LYS A 78 -5.53 -10.36 3.99
N LYS A 79 -5.20 -11.32 3.12
CA LYS A 79 -4.64 -12.63 3.54
C LYS A 79 -3.33 -12.46 4.29
N GLY A 80 -2.40 -11.67 3.74
CA GLY A 80 -1.10 -11.42 4.37
C GLY A 80 -1.23 -10.78 5.76
N VAL A 81 -2.16 -9.83 5.91
CA VAL A 81 -2.41 -9.15 7.19
C VAL A 81 -3.23 -10.00 8.17
N SER A 82 -4.07 -10.93 7.70
CA SER A 82 -4.84 -11.82 8.58
C SER A 82 -3.98 -12.75 9.44
N GLY A 83 -2.69 -12.90 9.11
CA GLY A 83 -1.71 -13.57 9.97
C GLY A 83 -1.25 -12.70 11.17
N CYS A 84 -1.69 -11.44 11.26
CA CYS A 84 -1.34 -10.46 12.29
C CYS A 84 -2.57 -10.16 13.18
N ASP A 85 -2.39 -9.95 14.48
CA ASP A 85 -3.49 -10.02 15.47
C ASP A 85 -4.38 -8.74 15.54
N CYS A 86 -4.05 -7.63 14.84
CA CYS A 86 -4.93 -6.44 14.83
C CYS A 86 -4.77 -5.53 13.59
N LEU A 87 -5.93 -5.14 13.02
CA LEU A 87 -6.06 -4.29 11.83
C LEU A 87 -6.56 -2.89 12.23
N VAL A 88 -5.73 -1.84 12.07
CA VAL A 88 -6.19 -0.44 12.09
C VAL A 88 -5.52 0.30 10.93
N SER A 89 -6.28 0.64 9.88
CA SER A 89 -5.76 1.13 8.60
C SER A 89 -5.10 2.53 8.65
N SER A 90 -3.76 2.64 8.53
CA SER A 90 -3.04 3.71 7.78
C SER A 90 -1.49 3.49 7.57
N VAL A 91 -1.01 2.60 6.67
CA VAL A 91 0.41 2.44 6.23
C VAL A 91 0.51 3.07 4.87
N ARG A 92 1.24 4.17 4.85
CA ARG A 92 1.73 4.79 3.63
C ARG A 92 2.78 3.88 2.99
N ALA A 93 2.37 2.99 2.09
CA ALA A 93 3.31 2.27 1.23
C ALA A 93 3.90 3.25 0.21
N ARG A 94 4.99 3.92 0.57
CA ARG A 94 5.77 4.73 -0.38
C ARG A 94 6.69 3.82 -1.18
N THR A 95 6.16 3.15 -2.20
CA THR A 95 6.96 2.63 -3.32
C THR A 95 7.25 3.78 -4.29
N GLY A 96 8.10 4.71 -3.88
CA GLY A 96 8.47 5.87 -4.67
C GLY A 96 9.50 6.69 -3.93
N LEU A 97 10.70 6.82 -4.52
CA LEU A 97 11.86 7.50 -3.97
C LEU A 97 11.51 8.78 -3.20
N TYR A 98 12.04 8.88 -1.98
CA TYR A 98 12.26 10.16 -1.31
C TYR A 98 13.16 11.00 -2.23
N ARG A 99 12.60 11.94 -2.99
CA ARG A 99 13.38 13.09 -3.46
C ARG A 99 13.62 13.97 -2.24
N HIS A 100 14.85 13.92 -1.73
CA HIS A 100 15.41 14.99 -0.93
C HIS A 100 15.33 16.31 -1.71
N GLY A 101 14.87 17.37 -1.06
CA GLY A 101 15.20 18.73 -1.43
C GLY A 101 14.02 19.58 -1.91
N VAL A 102 13.73 20.60 -1.08
CA VAL A 102 12.99 21.86 -1.29
C VAL A 102 11.51 21.81 -1.64
#